data_AF-A0A1I0K3Z3-F1
#
_entry.id   AF-A0A1I0K3Z3-F1
#
_cell.length_a   1.000
_cell.length_b   1.000
_cell.length_c   1.000
_cell.angle_alpha   90.00
_cell.angle_beta   90.00
_cell.angle_gamma   90.00
#
_symmetry.space_group_name_H-M   'P 1'
#
loop_
_entity.id
_entity.type
_entity.pdbx_description
1 polymer ?
#
loop_
_entity_poly.entity_id
_entity_poly.type
_entity_poly.pdbx_seq_one_letter_code
_entity_poly.pdbx_strand_id
1 'polypeptide(L)'
;MGWDIILLNRFHDIIPGSAIGPVYDQTDREYEVILKSGAETALHLAEDLGDRICGQGKDTGREKPGDRKVIVINTQGYEREDTVTVSGVARGETAFACDCLGHRFPVQYTGEDTLIFHAKGIPSCGCAVYSLMGAEDSGRSGPAAEHSGYAAEHSGYAAECPGPWSGFFENDWYRAEFNDKMELVSLVEKGTGGQLLKEGRVGNQLLTFEDRPMNWDNWDVDMYYQRKPYHAELVTAPVLKEWGPVRTVVSISHRFAGSLVEQDIVFYPNLPRIDFVTRLTGETIMFC
;
A
#
# COMPACT_ATOMS: atom_id res chain seq x y z
N MET A 1 -9.11 24.45 -10.21
CA MET A 1 -10.35 24.88 -9.52
C MET A 1 -11.15 23.64 -9.12
N GLY A 2 -10.74 22.96 -8.03
CA GLY A 2 -11.47 21.79 -7.52
C GLY A 2 -12.05 21.98 -6.11
N TRP A 3 -11.57 22.98 -5.37
CA TRP A 3 -11.91 23.16 -3.96
C TRP A 3 -13.39 23.45 -3.71
N ASP A 4 -14.04 24.25 -4.55
CA ASP A 4 -15.46 24.60 -4.34
C ASP A 4 -16.36 23.35 -4.39
N ILE A 5 -16.11 22.45 -5.34
CA ILE A 5 -16.87 21.20 -5.49
C ILE A 5 -16.49 20.19 -4.41
N ILE A 6 -15.20 20.09 -4.04
CA ILE A 6 -14.78 19.28 -2.90
C ILE A 6 -15.54 19.70 -1.64
N LEU A 7 -15.63 21.02 -1.38
CA LEU A 7 -16.33 21.55 -0.21
C LEU A 7 -17.84 21.37 -0.29
N LEU A 8 -18.43 21.48 -1.48
CA LEU A 8 -19.84 21.13 -1.69
C LEU A 8 -20.11 19.66 -1.31
N ASN A 9 -19.25 18.74 -1.74
CA ASN A 9 -19.39 17.31 -1.46
C ASN A 9 -19.02 16.94 0.00
N ARG A 10 -18.59 17.91 0.82
CA ARG A 10 -18.49 17.79 2.28
C ARG A 10 -19.78 18.14 3.02
N PHE A 11 -20.87 18.47 2.31
CA PHE A 11 -22.15 18.75 2.94
C PHE A 11 -22.59 17.58 3.81
N HIS A 12 -23.26 17.89 4.92
CA HIS A 12 -23.59 16.92 5.98
C HIS A 12 -24.60 15.84 5.56
N ASP A 13 -25.22 15.96 4.39
CA ASP A 13 -26.04 14.89 3.83
C ASP A 13 -25.26 14.02 2.83
N ILE A 14 -24.16 14.53 2.26
CA ILE A 14 -23.38 13.83 1.23
C ILE A 14 -22.31 12.97 1.87
N ILE A 15 -21.39 13.58 2.61
CA ILE A 15 -20.24 12.83 3.16
C ILE A 15 -20.65 11.73 4.15
N PRO A 16 -21.71 11.87 4.97
CA PRO A 16 -22.13 10.80 5.87
C PRO A 16 -22.89 9.68 5.17
N GLY A 17 -23.23 9.81 3.87
CA GLY A 17 -23.94 8.77 3.14
C GLY A 17 -25.46 8.81 3.33
N SER A 18 -26.05 9.94 3.73
CA SER A 18 -27.49 10.06 4.03
C SER A 18 -28.36 10.70 2.93
N ALA A 19 -27.77 11.26 1.88
CA ALA A 19 -28.46 11.76 0.69
C ALA A 19 -29.06 10.62 -0.17
N ILE A 20 -29.89 11.00 -1.14
CA ILE A 20 -30.48 10.06 -2.11
C ILE A 20 -29.46 9.59 -3.15
N GLY A 21 -29.65 8.39 -3.69
CA GLY A 21 -28.78 7.77 -4.71
C GLY A 21 -28.28 8.71 -5.82
N PRO A 22 -29.15 9.50 -6.49
CA PRO A 22 -28.73 10.40 -7.56
C PRO A 22 -27.70 11.47 -7.15
N VAL A 23 -27.60 11.82 -5.87
CA VAL A 23 -26.58 12.74 -5.36
C VAL A 23 -25.20 12.08 -5.43
N TYR A 24 -25.09 10.79 -5.13
CA TYR A 24 -23.82 10.06 -5.23
C TYR A 24 -23.39 9.85 -6.67
N ASP A 25 -24.33 9.54 -7.57
CA ASP A 25 -24.04 9.47 -9.01
C ASP A 25 -23.47 10.80 -9.54
N GLN A 26 -23.91 11.92 -8.99
CA GLN A 26 -23.37 13.24 -9.31
C GLN A 26 -22.00 13.46 -8.68
N THR A 27 -21.85 13.18 -7.38
CA THR A 27 -20.57 13.37 -6.67
C THR A 27 -19.46 12.53 -7.29
N ASP A 28 -19.76 11.32 -7.72
CA ASP A 28 -18.79 10.42 -8.37
C ASP A 28 -18.25 11.03 -9.67
N ARG A 29 -19.13 11.57 -10.53
CA ARG A 29 -18.73 12.25 -11.76
C ARG A 29 -17.91 13.51 -11.48
N GLU A 30 -18.31 14.27 -10.46
CA GLU A 30 -17.60 15.48 -10.04
C GLU A 30 -16.19 15.15 -9.53
N TYR A 31 -16.05 14.14 -8.67
CA TYR A 31 -14.76 13.68 -8.18
C TYR A 31 -13.90 13.09 -9.29
N GLU A 32 -14.46 12.38 -10.27
CA GLU A 32 -13.73 11.90 -11.44
C GLU A 32 -13.06 13.07 -12.20
N VAL A 33 -13.80 14.15 -12.45
CA VAL A 33 -13.28 15.35 -13.11
C VAL A 33 -12.18 16.03 -12.28
N ILE A 34 -12.39 16.17 -10.97
CA ILE A 34 -11.43 16.80 -10.06
C ILE A 34 -10.14 16.00 -9.97
N LEU A 35 -10.24 14.68 -9.81
CA LEU A 35 -9.10 13.78 -9.73
C LEU A 35 -8.31 13.79 -11.04
N LYS A 36 -9.00 13.74 -12.19
CA LYS A 36 -8.36 13.81 -13.50
C LYS A 36 -7.60 15.13 -13.69
N SER A 37 -8.27 16.27 -13.48
CA SER A 37 -7.63 17.59 -13.65
C SER A 37 -6.49 17.81 -12.65
N GLY A 38 -6.64 17.32 -11.42
CA GLY A 38 -5.60 17.35 -10.39
C GLY A 38 -4.38 16.50 -10.77
N ALA A 39 -4.60 15.28 -11.29
CA ALA A 39 -3.54 14.41 -11.76
C ALA A 39 -2.78 15.00 -12.97
N GLU A 40 -3.50 15.56 -13.95
CA GLU A 40 -2.90 16.27 -15.10
C GLU A 40 -2.02 17.44 -14.64
N THR A 41 -2.53 18.26 -13.72
CA THR A 41 -1.75 19.39 -13.17
C THR A 41 -0.52 18.90 -12.41
N ALA A 42 -0.67 17.86 -11.58
CA ALA A 42 0.44 17.29 -10.83
C ALA A 42 1.51 16.69 -11.74
N LEU A 43 1.10 16.02 -12.83
CA LEU A 43 2.01 15.47 -13.83
C LEU A 43 2.80 16.58 -14.53
N HIS A 44 2.14 17.63 -15.01
CA HIS A 44 2.81 18.77 -15.65
C HIS A 44 3.85 19.42 -14.71
N LEU A 45 3.50 19.61 -13.43
CA LEU A 45 4.44 20.15 -12.44
C LEU A 45 5.61 19.21 -12.18
N ALA A 46 5.38 17.89 -12.19
CA ALA A 46 6.43 16.90 -12.03
C ALA A 46 7.36 16.86 -13.26
N GLU A 47 6.83 17.01 -14.47
CA GLU A 47 7.61 17.11 -15.72
C GLU A 47 8.47 18.39 -15.72
N ASP A 48 7.88 19.55 -15.45
CA ASP A 48 8.60 20.82 -15.33
C ASP A 48 9.72 20.76 -14.29
N LEU A 49 9.46 20.10 -13.15
CA LEU A 49 10.45 19.88 -12.11
C LEU A 49 11.56 18.94 -12.61
N GLY A 50 11.19 17.87 -13.30
CA GLY A 50 12.11 16.92 -13.90
C GLY A 50 13.07 17.58 -14.89
N ASP A 51 12.55 18.41 -15.80
CA ASP A 51 13.35 19.17 -16.76
C ASP A 51 14.35 20.11 -16.08
N ARG A 52 13.97 20.71 -14.95
CA ARG A 52 14.83 21.63 -14.19
C ARG A 52 15.90 20.90 -13.38
N ILE A 53 15.58 19.74 -12.81
CA ILE A 53 16.51 18.95 -11.97
C ILE A 53 17.47 18.13 -12.83
N CYS A 54 16.95 17.45 -13.87
CA CYS A 54 17.73 16.58 -14.74
C CYS A 54 18.44 17.34 -15.87
N GLY A 55 18.10 18.61 -16.10
CA GLY A 55 18.59 19.44 -17.20
C GLY A 55 17.75 19.27 -18.46
N GLN A 56 17.57 20.36 -19.22
CA GLN A 56 16.85 20.34 -20.50
C GLN A 56 17.55 19.40 -21.49
N GLY A 57 16.89 18.30 -21.86
CA GLY A 57 17.41 17.29 -22.77
C GLY A 57 17.76 17.85 -24.16
N LYS A 58 19.04 18.12 -24.41
CA LYS A 58 19.66 17.99 -25.74
C LYS A 58 20.59 16.78 -25.74
N ASP A 59 20.05 15.61 -25.47
CA ASP A 59 20.64 14.36 -25.97
C ASP A 59 19.63 13.22 -25.85
N THR A 60 18.60 13.23 -26.72
CA THR A 60 17.70 12.09 -26.94
C THR A 60 18.36 10.99 -27.78
N GLY A 61 19.69 10.95 -27.83
CA GLY A 61 20.48 9.95 -28.55
C GLY A 61 20.86 8.78 -27.66
N ARG A 62 19.99 7.76 -27.59
CA ARG A 62 20.19 6.48 -26.87
C ARG A 62 20.29 6.61 -25.35
N GLU A 63 19.14 6.77 -24.69
CA GLU A 63 19.01 6.34 -23.30
C GLU A 63 19.29 4.84 -23.24
N LYS A 64 20.34 4.45 -22.51
CA LYS A 64 20.54 3.04 -22.18
C LYS A 64 19.48 2.66 -21.14
N PRO A 65 19.09 1.37 -21.06
CA PRO A 65 18.14 0.87 -20.05
C PRO A 65 18.49 1.17 -18.57
N GLY A 66 19.68 1.70 -18.27
CA GLY A 66 20.13 2.11 -16.93
C GLY A 66 20.04 3.61 -16.61
N ASP A 67 19.46 4.46 -17.48
CA ASP A 67 19.38 5.92 -17.28
C ASP A 67 18.00 6.41 -16.79
N ARG A 68 17.05 5.51 -16.50
CA ARG A 68 15.72 5.92 -16.05
C ARG A 68 15.80 6.51 -14.64
N LYS A 69 15.44 7.79 -14.52
CA LYS A 69 15.35 8.51 -13.25
C LYS A 69 13.92 8.51 -12.72
N VAL A 70 13.80 8.36 -11.41
CA VAL A 70 12.55 8.43 -10.65
C VAL A 70 12.68 9.58 -9.66
N ILE A 71 11.79 10.57 -9.77
CA ILE A 71 11.74 11.70 -8.86
C ILE A 71 10.65 11.42 -7.83
N VAL A 72 11.03 11.34 -6.57
CA VAL A 72 10.13 11.08 -5.44
C VAL A 72 9.89 12.40 -4.72
N ILE A 73 8.64 12.85 -4.69
CA ILE A 73 8.24 14.12 -4.08
C ILE A 73 7.54 13.86 -2.75
N ASN A 74 7.99 14.53 -1.70
CA ASN A 74 7.34 14.54 -0.41
C ASN A 74 6.58 15.87 -0.23
N THR A 75 5.26 15.80 -0.21
CA THR A 75 4.39 16.96 -0.01
C THR A 75 4.14 17.27 1.48
N GLN A 76 4.68 16.46 2.40
CA GLN A 76 4.46 16.61 3.84
C GLN A 76 5.51 17.52 4.49
N GLY A 77 5.13 18.16 5.59
CA GLY A 77 5.98 19.09 6.36
C GLY A 77 7.03 18.44 7.26
N TYR A 78 7.42 17.19 7.00
CA TYR A 78 8.41 16.43 7.75
C TYR A 78 9.15 15.46 6.82
N GLU A 79 10.37 15.04 7.20
CA GLU A 79 11.13 14.03 6.47
C GLU A 79 10.42 12.68 6.51
N ARG A 80 10.37 11.99 5.36
CA ARG A 80 9.60 10.75 5.19
C ARG A 80 10.43 9.71 4.45
N GLU A 81 10.20 8.46 4.82
CA GLU A 81 10.55 7.29 4.02
C GLU A 81 9.29 6.45 3.74
N ASP A 82 9.23 5.82 2.58
CA ASP A 82 8.12 4.96 2.20
C ASP A 82 8.48 4.07 1.00
N THR A 83 7.62 3.11 0.70
CA THR A 83 7.72 2.33 -0.53
C THR A 83 7.23 3.14 -1.73
N VAL A 84 8.02 3.16 -2.79
CA VAL A 84 7.70 3.77 -4.09
C VAL A 84 7.38 2.66 -5.07
N THR A 85 6.28 2.82 -5.82
CA THR A 85 5.87 1.94 -6.91
C THR A 85 6.13 2.64 -8.25
N VAL A 86 6.80 1.95 -9.16
CA VAL A 86 7.15 2.44 -10.50
C VAL A 86 6.60 1.47 -11.54
N SER A 87 5.71 1.96 -12.39
CA SER A 87 5.13 1.19 -13.50
C SER A 87 5.89 1.40 -14.82
N GLY A 88 5.72 0.45 -15.74
CA GLY A 88 6.37 0.44 -17.05
C GLY A 88 7.86 0.09 -16.98
N VAL A 89 8.32 -0.63 -15.96
CA VAL A 89 9.70 -1.16 -15.85
C VAL A 89 9.61 -2.67 -16.00
N ALA A 90 10.15 -3.22 -17.08
CA ALA A 90 10.03 -4.64 -17.35
C ALA A 90 10.82 -5.46 -16.33
N ARG A 91 10.31 -6.65 -16.00
CA ARG A 91 10.99 -7.57 -15.09
C ARG A 91 12.41 -7.88 -15.58
N GLY A 92 13.40 -7.71 -14.70
CA GLY A 92 14.82 -7.94 -14.99
C GLY A 92 15.56 -6.74 -15.59
N GLU A 93 14.87 -5.65 -15.95
CA GLU A 93 15.48 -4.43 -16.48
C GLU A 93 16.32 -3.69 -15.41
N THR A 94 15.86 -3.72 -14.16
CA THR A 94 16.47 -3.01 -13.02
C THR A 94 16.90 -4.01 -11.94
N ALA A 95 18.16 -3.91 -11.53
CA ALA A 95 18.73 -4.71 -10.45
C ALA A 95 18.67 -3.98 -9.09
N PHE A 96 18.79 -2.64 -9.09
CA PHE A 96 18.70 -1.82 -7.89
C PHE A 96 18.35 -0.36 -8.23
N ALA A 97 17.79 0.36 -7.25
CA ALA A 97 17.65 1.81 -7.32
C ALA A 97 18.85 2.47 -6.61
N CYS A 98 19.32 3.61 -7.09
CA CYS A 98 20.47 4.33 -6.55
C CYS A 98 20.13 5.80 -6.32
N ASP A 99 20.40 6.35 -5.13
CA ASP A 99 20.22 7.78 -4.88
C ASP A 99 21.39 8.62 -5.44
N CYS A 100 21.29 9.95 -5.32
CA CYS A 100 22.35 10.86 -5.77
C CYS A 100 23.64 10.79 -4.94
N LEU A 101 23.63 10.13 -3.78
CA LEU A 101 24.79 9.90 -2.93
C LEU A 101 25.48 8.56 -3.25
N GLY A 102 24.90 7.74 -4.12
CA GLY A 102 25.41 6.43 -4.50
C GLY A 102 24.96 5.30 -3.58
N HIS A 103 24.00 5.52 -2.69
CA HIS A 103 23.41 4.46 -1.87
C HIS A 103 22.50 3.58 -2.72
N ARG A 104 22.64 2.26 -2.57
CA ARG A 104 21.88 1.27 -3.32
C ARG A 104 20.69 0.78 -2.50
N PHE A 105 19.53 0.71 -3.14
CA PHE A 105 18.28 0.26 -2.56
C PHE A 105 17.81 -0.98 -3.31
N PRO A 106 17.49 -2.08 -2.60
CA PRO A 106 16.95 -3.27 -3.24
C PRO A 106 15.59 -2.94 -3.87
N VAL A 107 15.35 -3.58 -5.01
CA VAL A 107 14.09 -3.48 -5.74
C VAL A 107 13.37 -4.82 -5.71
N GLN A 108 12.05 -4.80 -5.85
CA GLN A 108 11.22 -5.99 -5.91
C GLN A 108 10.17 -5.80 -7.01
N TYR A 109 10.00 -6.81 -7.87
CA TYR A 109 8.97 -6.79 -8.90
C TYR A 109 7.66 -7.36 -8.36
N THR A 110 6.57 -6.59 -8.50
CA THR A 110 5.21 -6.98 -8.04
C THR A 110 4.29 -7.37 -9.20
N GLY A 111 4.82 -7.37 -10.43
CA GLY A 111 4.14 -7.76 -11.66
C GLY A 111 5.16 -7.82 -12.80
N GLU A 112 4.69 -7.96 -14.04
CA GLU A 112 5.54 -8.03 -15.24
C GLU A 112 6.23 -6.70 -15.58
N ASP A 113 5.59 -5.58 -15.23
CA ASP A 113 6.01 -4.22 -15.59
C ASP A 113 6.04 -3.25 -14.40
N THR A 114 5.93 -3.77 -13.18
CA THR A 114 5.80 -2.96 -11.97
C THR A 114 6.89 -3.33 -10.96
N LEU A 115 7.65 -2.32 -10.56
CA LEU A 115 8.75 -2.38 -9.62
C LEU A 115 8.41 -1.60 -8.35
N ILE A 116 8.85 -2.08 -7.19
CA ILE A 116 8.82 -1.31 -5.94
C ILE A 116 10.22 -1.22 -5.33
N PHE A 117 10.48 -0.14 -4.57
CA PHE A 117 11.67 0.01 -3.72
C PHE A 117 11.37 0.90 -2.53
N HIS A 118 12.19 0.82 -1.48
CA HIS A 118 12.05 1.67 -0.29
C HIS A 118 12.87 2.96 -0.45
N ALA A 119 12.20 4.09 -0.59
CA ALA A 119 12.83 5.40 -0.71
C ALA A 119 13.01 6.01 0.69
N LYS A 120 14.26 6.35 1.03
CA LYS A 120 14.64 6.86 2.36
C LYS A 120 15.02 8.34 2.34
N GLY A 121 14.74 9.03 3.45
CA GLY A 121 15.25 10.38 3.72
C GLY A 121 14.71 11.45 2.77
N ILE A 122 13.44 11.37 2.37
CA ILE A 122 12.85 12.37 1.47
C ILE A 122 12.54 13.65 2.28
N PRO A 123 13.18 14.80 1.98
CA PRO A 123 13.05 15.99 2.80
C PRO A 123 11.61 16.53 2.87
N SER A 124 11.30 17.23 3.97
CA SER A 124 10.05 17.98 4.12
C SER A 124 9.79 18.91 2.94
N CYS A 125 8.60 18.84 2.33
CA CYS A 125 8.21 19.62 1.16
C CYS A 125 9.25 19.58 0.03
N GLY A 126 10.00 18.49 -0.08
CA GLY A 126 11.15 18.34 -0.96
C GLY A 126 11.02 17.17 -1.93
N CYS A 127 12.12 16.85 -2.60
CA CYS A 127 12.20 15.69 -3.47
C CYS A 127 13.56 14.99 -3.36
N ALA A 128 13.61 13.74 -3.77
CA ALA A 128 14.84 12.99 -4.01
C ALA A 128 14.79 12.33 -5.40
N VAL A 129 15.95 12.10 -6.00
CA VAL A 129 16.08 11.47 -7.31
C VAL A 129 16.77 10.13 -7.15
N TYR A 130 16.17 9.10 -7.74
CA TYR A 130 16.71 7.76 -7.81
C TYR A 130 16.96 7.36 -9.27
N SER A 131 18.10 6.76 -9.57
CA SER A 131 18.36 6.12 -10.86
C SER A 131 18.10 4.63 -10.76
N LEU A 132 17.38 4.07 -11.74
CA LEU A 132 17.16 2.64 -11.87
C LEU A 132 18.31 2.04 -12.68
N MET A 133 19.10 1.17 -12.06
CA MET A 133 20.34 0.65 -12.63
C MET A 133 20.21 -0.84 -12.98
N GLY A 134 20.76 -1.26 -14.13
CA GLY A 134 20.81 -2.66 -14.55
C GLY A 134 21.91 -3.45 -13.82
N ALA A 135 21.89 -4.79 -13.95
CA ALA A 135 22.90 -5.66 -13.32
C ALA A 135 24.33 -5.39 -13.85
N GLU A 136 24.43 -5.00 -15.12
CA GLU A 136 25.70 -4.67 -15.79
C GLU A 136 26.37 -3.40 -15.23
N ASP A 137 25.59 -2.54 -14.57
CA ASP A 137 26.06 -1.28 -13.99
C ASP A 137 26.58 -1.43 -12.54
N SER A 138 26.53 -2.65 -11.98
CA SER A 138 26.96 -2.97 -10.62
C SER A 138 28.44 -2.66 -10.35
N GLY A 139 29.29 -2.58 -11.38
CA GLY A 139 30.71 -2.24 -11.29
C GLY A 139 31.03 -0.75 -11.07
N ARG A 140 30.03 0.13 -11.08
CA ARG A 140 30.22 1.58 -10.89
C ARG A 140 29.66 2.02 -9.52
N SER A 141 30.55 2.14 -8.53
CA SER A 141 30.40 2.90 -7.26
C SER A 141 29.48 2.38 -6.13
N GLY A 142 29.96 2.54 -4.89
CA GLY A 142 29.24 2.46 -3.60
C GLY A 142 29.31 1.10 -2.87
N PRO A 143 29.61 1.04 -1.55
CA PRO A 143 29.54 -0.20 -0.79
C PRO A 143 28.09 -0.69 -0.77
N ALA A 144 27.88 -1.96 -1.13
CA ALA A 144 26.60 -2.62 -0.93
C ALA A 144 26.29 -2.57 0.58
N ALA A 145 25.14 -1.99 0.95
CA ALA A 145 24.70 -2.06 2.34
C ALA A 145 24.66 -3.54 2.74
N GLU A 146 25.33 -3.85 3.85
CA GLU A 146 25.49 -5.19 4.40
C GLU A 146 24.12 -5.73 4.84
N HIS A 147 23.37 -6.30 3.89
CA HIS A 147 22.36 -7.33 4.10
C HIS A 147 22.55 -8.35 2.98
N SER A 148 23.63 -9.12 3.13
CA SER A 148 23.93 -10.28 2.29
C SER A 148 22.85 -11.34 2.51
N GLY A 149 22.11 -11.69 1.46
CA GLY A 149 21.29 -12.91 1.46
C GLY A 149 20.32 -13.09 0.30
N TYR A 150 19.71 -12.01 -0.21
CA TYR A 150 18.60 -12.15 -1.15
C TYR A 150 18.90 -11.44 -2.46
N ALA A 151 19.48 -12.18 -3.40
CA ALA A 151 19.60 -11.75 -4.78
C ALA A 151 18.21 -11.44 -5.35
N ALA A 152 18.10 -10.32 -6.06
CA ALA A 152 16.88 -9.84 -6.74
C ALA A 152 16.26 -10.88 -7.71
N GLU A 153 17.01 -11.93 -8.05
CA GLU A 153 16.62 -13.00 -8.97
C GLU A 153 15.54 -13.94 -8.40
N HIS A 154 15.40 -14.02 -7.07
CA HIS A 154 14.46 -14.94 -6.39
C HIS A 154 13.36 -14.24 -5.56
N SER A 155 13.17 -12.93 -5.73
CA SER A 155 12.17 -12.18 -4.97
C SER A 155 11.17 -11.48 -5.89
N GLY A 156 9.87 -11.66 -5.66
CA GLY A 156 8.80 -11.03 -6.42
C GLY A 156 7.55 -11.89 -6.59
N TYR A 157 6.52 -11.31 -7.19
CA TYR A 157 5.18 -11.91 -7.42
C TYR A 157 5.20 -13.28 -8.12
N ALA A 158 6.27 -13.62 -8.84
CA ALA A 158 6.46 -14.90 -9.52
C ALA A 158 7.78 -15.62 -9.15
N ALA A 159 8.34 -15.33 -7.98
CA ALA A 159 9.30 -16.24 -7.36
C ALA A 159 8.54 -17.43 -6.78
N GLU A 160 9.09 -18.65 -6.86
CA GLU A 160 8.50 -19.80 -6.17
C GLU A 160 8.39 -19.45 -4.67
N CYS A 161 7.17 -19.46 -4.15
CA CYS A 161 6.93 -19.14 -2.75
C CYS A 161 7.81 -20.05 -1.87
N PRO A 162 8.53 -19.50 -0.88
CA PRO A 162 9.45 -20.27 -0.04
C PRO A 162 8.76 -21.38 0.78
N GLY A 163 7.43 -21.39 0.79
CA GLY A 163 6.58 -22.35 1.47
C GLY A 163 5.24 -21.71 1.85
N PRO A 164 4.41 -22.41 2.65
CA PRO A 164 3.25 -21.80 3.29
C PRO A 164 3.68 -20.67 4.24
N TRP A 165 2.75 -19.75 4.52
CA TRP A 165 2.96 -18.69 5.50
C TRP A 165 3.31 -19.28 6.88
N SER A 166 4.33 -18.72 7.53
CA SER A 166 4.85 -19.21 8.82
C SER A 166 4.04 -18.79 10.04
N GLY A 167 3.05 -17.90 9.87
CA GLY A 167 2.23 -17.38 10.98
C GLY A 167 2.80 -16.17 11.70
N PHE A 168 3.97 -15.64 11.30
CA PHE A 168 4.55 -14.45 11.95
C PHE A 168 5.41 -13.60 11.00
N PHE A 169 5.50 -12.31 11.32
CA PHE A 169 6.43 -11.36 10.68
C PHE A 169 7.24 -10.65 11.75
N GLU A 170 8.52 -10.39 11.47
CA GLU A 170 9.40 -9.62 12.35
C GLU A 170 10.29 -8.69 11.53
N ASN A 171 10.43 -7.46 12.00
CA ASN A 171 11.41 -6.50 11.51
C ASN A 171 12.12 -5.79 12.69
N ASP A 172 12.77 -4.65 12.43
CA ASP A 172 13.50 -3.91 13.46
C ASP A 172 12.59 -3.29 14.53
N TRP A 173 11.32 -3.03 14.21
CA TRP A 173 10.39 -2.30 15.07
C TRP A 173 9.41 -3.19 15.81
N TYR A 174 8.93 -4.27 15.19
CA TYR A 174 7.90 -5.10 15.80
C TYR A 174 8.03 -6.59 15.42
N ARG A 175 7.38 -7.41 16.24
CA ARG A 175 7.10 -8.82 15.96
C ARG A 175 5.60 -9.06 16.04
N ALA A 176 5.02 -9.51 14.94
CA ALA A 176 3.59 -9.79 14.78
C ALA A 176 3.35 -11.28 14.58
N GLU A 177 2.44 -11.87 15.35
CA GLU A 177 2.02 -13.26 15.21
C GLU A 177 0.53 -13.33 14.86
N PHE A 178 0.18 -14.27 13.99
CA PHE A 178 -1.16 -14.45 13.45
C PHE A 178 -1.62 -15.90 13.65
N ASN A 179 -2.93 -16.07 13.82
CA ASN A 179 -3.55 -17.40 13.77
C ASN A 179 -3.90 -17.81 12.33
N ASP A 180 -4.50 -18.99 12.17
CA ASP A 180 -4.90 -19.54 10.86
C ASP A 180 -5.94 -18.69 10.11
N LYS A 181 -6.59 -17.75 10.80
CA LYS A 181 -7.57 -16.80 10.23
C LYS A 181 -6.98 -15.42 9.96
N MET A 182 -5.65 -15.28 10.07
CA MET A 182 -4.94 -14.00 10.00
C MET A 182 -5.45 -12.93 10.98
N GLU A 183 -5.99 -13.37 12.12
CA GLU A 183 -6.21 -12.49 13.27
C GLU A 183 -4.89 -12.36 14.03
N LEU A 184 -4.57 -11.14 14.46
CA LEU A 184 -3.33 -10.83 15.15
C LEU A 184 -3.42 -11.33 16.59
N VAL A 185 -2.63 -12.32 16.97
CA VAL A 185 -2.61 -12.91 18.33
C VAL A 185 -1.54 -12.27 19.22
N SER A 186 -0.51 -11.68 18.62
CA SER A 186 0.55 -10.96 19.34
C SER A 186 1.10 -9.85 18.45
N LEU A 187 1.30 -8.66 19.02
CA LEU A 187 2.02 -7.57 18.38
C LEU A 187 2.92 -6.90 19.42
N VAL A 188 4.19 -7.25 19.39
CA VAL A 188 5.19 -6.74 20.32
C VAL A 188 6.02 -5.68 19.63
N GLU A 189 6.04 -4.47 20.19
CA GLU A 189 6.95 -3.41 19.76
C GLU A 189 8.32 -3.62 20.43
N LYS A 190 9.41 -3.61 19.64
CA LYS A 190 10.74 -4.07 20.06
C LYS A 190 11.52 -3.03 20.87
N GLY A 191 11.25 -1.74 20.69
CA GLY A 191 11.93 -0.68 21.44
C GLY A 191 11.58 -0.68 22.94
N THR A 192 10.31 -0.93 23.26
CA THR A 192 9.80 -0.99 24.64
C THR A 192 9.58 -2.42 25.14
N GLY A 193 9.47 -3.40 24.24
CA GLY A 193 9.05 -4.76 24.55
C GLY A 193 7.55 -4.89 24.86
N GLY A 194 6.76 -3.85 24.60
CA GLY A 194 5.35 -3.77 24.95
C GLY A 194 4.46 -4.61 24.02
N GLN A 195 3.56 -5.39 24.63
CA GLN A 195 2.44 -6.03 23.91
C GLN A 195 1.36 -4.99 23.62
N LEU A 196 1.04 -4.79 22.34
CA LEU A 196 0.05 -3.80 21.90
C LEU A 196 -1.39 -4.33 21.93
N LEU A 197 -1.58 -5.64 22.03
CA LEU A 197 -2.89 -6.26 22.18
C LEU A 197 -3.27 -6.43 23.65
N LYS A 198 -4.56 -6.23 23.94
CA LYS A 198 -5.10 -6.54 25.27
C LYS A 198 -5.08 -8.06 25.50
N GLU A 199 -4.74 -8.49 26.71
CA GLU A 199 -4.73 -9.90 27.10
C GLU A 199 -6.07 -10.59 26.74
N GLY A 200 -5.97 -11.77 26.10
CA GLY A 200 -7.13 -12.55 25.65
C GLY A 200 -7.91 -11.94 24.47
N ARG A 201 -7.42 -10.87 23.85
CA ARG A 201 -7.99 -10.28 22.63
C ARG A 201 -7.07 -10.52 21.44
N VAL A 202 -7.68 -10.61 20.27
CA VAL A 202 -7.00 -10.62 18.98
C VAL A 202 -7.23 -9.31 18.25
N GLY A 203 -6.27 -8.89 17.42
CA GLY A 203 -6.42 -7.80 16.46
C GLY A 203 -6.86 -8.30 15.08
N ASN A 204 -7.18 -7.38 14.18
CA ASN A 204 -7.63 -7.68 12.81
C ASN A 204 -8.78 -8.71 12.73
N GLN A 205 -9.68 -8.69 13.71
CA GLN A 205 -10.84 -9.56 13.72
C GLN A 205 -11.98 -8.93 12.91
N LEU A 206 -12.36 -9.58 11.83
CA LEU A 206 -13.49 -9.18 10.99
C LEU A 206 -14.79 -9.81 11.51
N LEU A 207 -15.76 -8.96 11.83
CA LEU A 207 -17.09 -9.33 12.30
C LEU A 207 -18.12 -8.56 11.49
N THR A 208 -19.25 -9.21 11.22
CA THR A 208 -20.43 -8.53 10.69
C THR A 208 -21.49 -8.41 11.79
N PHE A 209 -22.29 -7.36 11.71
CA PHE A 209 -23.38 -7.11 12.64
C PHE A 209 -24.66 -6.90 11.83
N GLU A 210 -25.78 -7.31 12.42
CA GLU A 210 -27.09 -6.98 11.87
C GLU A 210 -27.40 -5.53 12.21
N ASP A 211 -27.55 -4.71 11.16
CA ASP A 211 -27.96 -3.31 11.28
C ASP A 211 -29.43 -3.18 10.93
N ARG A 212 -30.28 -3.24 11.97
CA ARG A 212 -31.73 -3.04 11.88
C ARG A 212 -32.12 -1.95 12.86
N PRO A 213 -32.00 -0.67 12.46
CA PRO A 213 -32.35 0.42 13.35
C PRO A 213 -33.86 0.48 13.57
N MET A 214 -34.25 1.00 14.74
CA MET A 214 -35.67 1.14 15.09
C MET A 214 -36.35 2.24 14.24
N ASN A 215 -35.58 3.25 13.81
CA ASN A 215 -35.99 4.31 12.88
C ASN A 215 -34.77 4.77 12.05
N TRP A 216 -35.01 5.20 10.80
CA TRP A 216 -34.04 5.89 9.92
C TRP A 216 -32.72 5.15 9.62
N ASP A 217 -32.79 4.21 8.69
CA ASP A 217 -31.69 3.31 8.28
C ASP A 217 -30.36 3.99 7.89
N ASN A 218 -30.38 5.24 7.43
CA ASN A 218 -29.18 5.95 6.99
C ASN A 218 -28.56 6.88 8.05
N TRP A 219 -29.12 6.93 9.26
CA TRP A 219 -28.72 7.89 10.30
C TRP A 219 -28.38 7.24 11.63
N ASP A 220 -29.07 6.16 11.98
CA ASP A 220 -28.99 5.55 13.29
C ASP A 220 -28.34 4.17 13.22
N VAL A 221 -27.34 3.94 14.07
CA VAL A 221 -26.85 2.59 14.41
C VAL A 221 -27.33 2.29 15.83
N ASP A 222 -28.24 1.33 15.98
CA ASP A 222 -28.87 1.05 17.28
C ASP A 222 -27.85 0.50 18.29
N MET A 223 -27.85 1.00 19.53
CA MET A 223 -26.93 0.59 20.61
C MET A 223 -26.83 -0.93 20.83
N TYR A 224 -27.86 -1.69 20.45
CA TYR A 224 -27.92 -3.13 20.62
C TYR A 224 -27.29 -3.95 19.47
N TYR A 225 -26.80 -3.31 18.39
CA TYR A 225 -26.19 -4.01 17.25
C TYR A 225 -25.08 -4.98 17.68
N GLN A 226 -24.28 -4.60 18.67
CA GLN A 226 -23.16 -5.40 19.20
C GLN A 226 -23.58 -6.70 19.88
N ARG A 227 -24.87 -6.91 20.19
CA ARG A 227 -25.37 -8.10 20.88
C ARG A 227 -25.30 -9.37 20.01
N LYS A 228 -25.22 -9.23 18.69
CA LYS A 228 -25.21 -10.35 17.75
C LYS A 228 -24.11 -10.18 16.68
N PRO A 229 -22.85 -10.41 17.05
CA PRO A 229 -21.79 -10.51 16.05
C PRO A 229 -21.95 -11.81 15.26
N TYR A 230 -21.76 -11.72 13.95
CA TYR A 230 -21.64 -12.86 13.06
C TYR A 230 -20.18 -12.99 12.62
N HIS A 231 -19.65 -14.21 12.77
CA HIS A 231 -18.33 -14.56 12.28
C HIS A 231 -18.42 -15.02 10.82
N ALA A 232 -17.27 -15.03 10.14
CA ALA A 232 -17.17 -15.61 8.82
C ALA A 232 -17.63 -17.08 8.85
N GLU A 233 -18.45 -17.45 7.87
CA GLU A 233 -18.92 -18.83 7.66
C GLU A 233 -17.78 -19.72 7.18
N LEU A 234 -16.91 -19.15 6.33
CA LEU A 234 -15.75 -19.81 5.76
C LEU A 234 -14.57 -18.85 5.77
N VAL A 235 -13.40 -19.37 6.12
CA VAL A 235 -12.12 -18.67 6.03
C VAL A 235 -11.15 -19.57 5.28
N THR A 236 -10.49 -19.05 4.24
CA THR A 236 -9.48 -19.81 3.50
C THR A 236 -8.20 -19.93 4.31
N ALA A 237 -7.32 -20.87 3.93
CA ALA A 237 -5.94 -20.84 4.42
C ALA A 237 -5.24 -19.56 3.94
N PRO A 238 -4.30 -18.99 4.72
CA PRO A 238 -3.51 -17.85 4.28
C PRO A 238 -2.58 -18.24 3.13
N VAL A 239 -2.50 -17.37 2.12
CA VAL A 239 -1.68 -17.56 0.93
C VAL A 239 -0.63 -16.48 0.88
N LEU A 240 0.65 -16.87 0.88
CA LEU A 240 1.75 -15.97 0.61
C LEU A 240 1.71 -15.57 -0.88
N LYS A 241 1.29 -14.33 -1.18
CA LYS A 241 1.16 -13.82 -2.56
C LYS A 241 2.44 -13.19 -3.07
N GLU A 242 3.15 -12.47 -2.20
CA GLU A 242 4.39 -11.80 -2.54
C GLU A 242 5.40 -11.97 -1.41
N TRP A 243 6.66 -12.16 -1.77
CA TRP A 243 7.77 -12.20 -0.83
C TRP A 243 9.02 -11.60 -1.46
N GLY A 244 9.70 -10.73 -0.72
CA GLY A 244 10.90 -10.07 -1.20
C GLY A 244 11.45 -9.01 -0.25
N PRO A 245 12.53 -8.31 -0.66
CA PRO A 245 13.28 -7.40 0.20
C PRO A 245 12.54 -6.09 0.52
N VAL A 246 11.47 -5.75 -0.21
CA VAL A 246 10.74 -4.48 -0.03
C VAL A 246 9.43 -4.70 0.71
N ARG A 247 8.68 -5.76 0.38
CA ARG A 247 7.45 -6.13 1.11
C ARG A 247 7.14 -7.62 1.01
N THR A 248 6.36 -8.10 1.97
CA THR A 248 5.71 -9.41 1.97
C THR A 248 4.20 -9.20 1.98
N VAL A 249 3.44 -9.95 1.17
CA VAL A 249 1.98 -9.87 1.10
C VAL A 249 1.38 -11.24 1.38
N VAL A 250 0.55 -11.32 2.42
CA VAL A 250 -0.21 -12.53 2.77
C VAL A 250 -1.69 -12.24 2.56
N SER A 251 -2.36 -13.11 1.81
CA SER A 251 -3.77 -12.94 1.47
C SER A 251 -4.64 -13.97 2.15
N ILE A 252 -5.84 -13.55 2.52
CA ILE A 252 -6.87 -14.39 3.11
C ILE A 252 -8.26 -13.96 2.62
N SER A 253 -9.16 -14.93 2.47
CA SER A 253 -10.53 -14.68 2.06
C SER A 253 -11.51 -15.17 3.12
N HIS A 254 -12.48 -14.33 3.46
CA HIS A 254 -13.54 -14.59 4.42
C HIS A 254 -14.89 -14.51 3.71
N ARG A 255 -15.78 -15.47 3.96
CA ARG A 255 -17.15 -15.44 3.46
C ARG A 255 -18.14 -15.09 4.57
N PHE A 256 -18.97 -14.10 4.32
CA PHE A 256 -20.02 -13.64 5.23
C PHE A 256 -21.33 -13.49 4.48
N ALA A 257 -22.37 -14.26 4.79
CA ALA A 257 -23.75 -14.01 4.34
C ALA A 257 -23.88 -13.59 2.85
N GLY A 258 -23.27 -14.37 1.95
CA GLY A 258 -23.28 -14.10 0.50
C GLY A 258 -22.18 -13.17 -0.02
N SER A 259 -21.54 -12.38 0.85
CA SER A 259 -20.41 -11.51 0.54
C SER A 259 -19.06 -12.24 0.70
N LEU A 260 -18.07 -11.79 -0.08
CA LEU A 260 -16.68 -12.21 -0.03
C LEU A 260 -15.82 -11.01 0.40
N VAL A 261 -15.04 -11.19 1.46
CA VAL A 261 -14.03 -10.23 1.91
C VAL A 261 -12.65 -10.83 1.62
N GLU A 262 -11.89 -10.20 0.74
CA GLU A 262 -10.50 -10.54 0.49
C GLU A 262 -9.60 -9.51 1.15
N GLN A 263 -8.66 -9.95 1.98
CA GLN A 263 -7.73 -9.07 2.66
C GLN A 263 -6.30 -9.45 2.29
N ASP A 264 -5.55 -8.48 1.76
CA ASP A 264 -4.11 -8.57 1.60
C ASP A 264 -3.44 -7.83 2.77
N ILE A 265 -2.65 -8.56 3.57
CA ILE A 265 -1.89 -8.04 4.70
C ILE A 265 -0.45 -7.83 4.24
N VAL A 266 0.01 -6.59 4.27
CA VAL A 266 1.29 -6.17 3.73
C VAL A 266 2.25 -5.83 4.85
N PHE A 267 3.39 -6.52 4.85
CA PHE A 267 4.48 -6.33 5.79
C PHE A 267 5.69 -5.71 5.09
N TYR A 268 6.37 -4.82 5.80
CA TYR A 268 7.51 -4.09 5.28
C TYR A 268 8.74 -4.38 6.14
N PRO A 269 9.83 -4.95 5.59
CA PRO A 269 11.07 -5.17 6.33
C PRO A 269 11.68 -3.87 6.85
N ASN A 270 11.46 -2.76 6.15
CA ASN A 270 12.11 -1.48 6.41
C ASN A 270 11.14 -0.38 6.90
N LEU A 271 9.91 -0.72 7.32
CA LEU A 271 8.96 0.27 7.86
C LEU A 271 8.26 -0.25 9.14
N PRO A 272 7.97 0.61 10.13
CA PRO A 272 7.17 0.29 11.30
C PRO A 272 5.66 0.25 10.99
N ARG A 273 5.27 -0.39 9.87
CA ARG A 273 3.91 -0.39 9.34
C ARG A 273 3.44 -1.79 8.99
N ILE A 274 2.15 -2.03 9.18
CA ILE A 274 1.39 -3.18 8.63
C ILE A 274 0.20 -2.55 7.90
N ASP A 275 0.04 -2.84 6.61
CA ASP A 275 -1.12 -2.37 5.86
C ASP A 275 -2.12 -3.52 5.65
N PHE A 276 -3.40 -3.22 5.83
CA PHE A 276 -4.51 -4.15 5.62
C PHE A 276 -5.33 -3.65 4.43
N VAL A 277 -5.21 -4.29 3.28
CA VAL A 277 -5.94 -3.94 2.05
C VAL A 277 -7.14 -4.88 1.93
N THR A 278 -8.31 -4.38 2.33
CA THR A 278 -9.56 -5.16 2.35
C THR A 278 -10.41 -4.81 1.12
N ARG A 279 -10.79 -5.82 0.33
CA ARG A 279 -11.73 -5.72 -0.78
C ARG A 279 -12.99 -6.51 -0.44
N LEU A 280 -14.15 -5.89 -0.61
CA LEU A 280 -15.45 -6.52 -0.42
C LEU A 280 -16.12 -6.71 -1.79
N THR A 281 -16.64 -7.90 -2.06
CA THR A 281 -17.40 -8.20 -3.27
C THR A 281 -18.66 -8.99 -2.90
N GLY A 282 -19.81 -8.60 -3.44
CA GLY A 282 -21.09 -9.25 -3.19
C GLY A 282 -22.19 -8.24 -2.89
N GLU A 283 -23.40 -8.75 -2.65
CA GLU A 283 -24.51 -7.91 -2.17
C GLU A 283 -24.17 -7.43 -0.76
N THR A 284 -24.35 -6.12 -0.51
CA THR A 284 -24.40 -5.58 0.86
C THR A 284 -25.38 -6.43 1.64
N ILE A 285 -24.96 -6.90 2.82
CA ILE A 285 -25.71 -7.79 3.70
C ILE A 285 -27.05 -7.13 4.07
N MET A 286 -28.06 -7.32 3.21
CA MET A 286 -29.45 -7.00 3.46
C MET A 286 -30.05 -8.26 4.07
N PHE A 287 -29.93 -8.43 5.39
CA PHE A 287 -30.80 -9.39 6.07
C PHE A 287 -32.22 -8.83 6.00
N CYS A 288 -33.02 -9.32 5.05
CA CYS A 288 -34.47 -9.07 4.97
C CYS A 288 -35.20 -9.39 6.27
#